data_AF-A0A8X7BIM8-F1
#
_entry.id   AF-A0A8X7BIM8-F1
#
_cell.length_a   1.000
_cell.length_b   1.000
_cell.length_c   1.000
_cell.angle_alpha   90.00
_cell.angle_beta   90.00
_cell.angle_gamma   90.00
#
_symmetry.space_group_name_H-M   'P 1'
#
loop_
_entity.id
_entity.type
_entity.pdbx_description
1 polymer ?
#
loop_
_entity_poly.entity_id
_entity_poly.type
_entity_poly.pdbx_seq_one_letter_code
_entity_poly.pdbx_strand_id
1 'polypeptide(L)'
;MPSYSLQGAKECVDELYPFSEWYFKDFILNIKKLREREGKTGKVLFILDNAPCYPPAEILNTIDDDFSVMYLPPNVTALVQPMDQGVIEKLKRIYRKQVLRRLFLAENDEEKCFCFC
;
A
#
# COMPACT_ATOMS: atom_id res chain seq x y z
N MET A 1 37.58 2.69 21.22
CA MET A 1 36.19 3.15 21.45
C MET A 1 36.03 4.51 20.78
N PRO A 2 35.15 4.59 19.80
CA PRO A 2 33.98 5.45 19.99
C PRO A 2 32.73 4.57 20.03
N SER A 3 32.04 4.61 21.17
CA SER A 3 30.71 4.03 21.33
C SER A 3 29.73 4.88 20.52
N TYR A 4 29.35 4.39 19.34
CA TYR A 4 28.24 4.98 18.61
C TYR A 4 26.97 4.71 19.39
N SER A 5 26.31 5.79 19.80
CA SER A 5 25.08 5.80 20.56
C SER A 5 23.97 5.09 19.78
N LEU A 6 23.63 3.85 20.18
CA LEU A 6 22.50 3.06 19.66
C LEU A 6 21.13 3.60 20.10
N GLN A 7 21.06 4.81 20.64
CA GLN A 7 19.83 5.36 21.20
C GLN A 7 18.89 5.92 20.12
N GLY A 8 19.41 6.32 18.94
CA GLY A 8 18.59 6.82 17.83
C GLY A 8 18.13 5.76 16.83
N ALA A 9 18.72 4.55 16.85
CA ALA A 9 18.37 3.49 15.91
C ALA A 9 17.23 2.59 16.39
N LYS A 10 16.93 2.59 17.70
CA LYS A 10 15.85 1.76 18.25
C LYS A 10 14.46 2.29 17.93
N GLU A 11 14.28 3.61 17.81
CA GLU A 11 12.97 4.22 17.55
C GLU A 11 12.50 4.05 16.10
N CYS A 12 13.40 3.98 15.11
CA CYS A 12 13.02 3.75 13.70
C CYS A 12 12.71 2.27 13.38
N VAL A 13 13.26 1.32 14.15
CA VAL A 13 13.13 -0.12 13.86
C VAL A 13 11.72 -0.66 14.14
N ASP A 14 10.99 -0.05 15.07
CA ASP A 14 9.62 -0.47 15.41
C ASP A 14 8.57 -0.05 14.37
N GLU A 15 8.77 1.06 13.64
CA GLU A 15 7.84 1.51 12.57
C GLU A 15 7.95 0.68 11.28
N LEU A 16 9.07 -0.03 11.08
CA LEU A 16 9.32 -0.87 9.91
C LEU A 16 8.71 -2.28 10.04
N TYR A 17 8.35 -2.68 11.27
CA TYR A 17 7.84 -4.02 11.57
C TYR A 17 6.52 -4.34 10.86
N PRO A 18 5.49 -3.45 10.86
CA PRO A 18 4.20 -3.76 10.23
C PRO A 18 4.33 -3.97 8.72
N PHE A 19 5.16 -3.16 8.04
CA PHE A 19 5.35 -3.29 6.59
C PHE A 19 6.09 -4.57 6.24
N SER A 20 7.18 -4.87 6.96
CA SER A 20 7.99 -6.06 6.69
C SER A 20 7.20 -7.35 6.94
N GLU A 21 6.41 -7.37 8.02
CA GLU A 21 5.52 -8.48 8.34
C GLU A 21 4.46 -8.67 7.25
N TRP A 22 3.77 -7.60 6.85
CA TRP A 22 2.78 -7.64 5.76
C TRP A 22 3.41 -8.09 4.44
N TYR A 23 4.59 -7.57 4.08
CA TYR A 23 5.26 -7.90 2.83
C TYR A 23 5.55 -9.40 2.73
N PHE A 24 6.09 -9.98 3.82
CA PHE A 24 6.44 -11.39 3.85
C PHE A 24 5.22 -12.32 4.03
N LYS A 25 4.39 -12.05 5.04
CA LYS A 25 3.31 -12.96 5.45
C LYS A 25 2.08 -12.85 4.55
N ASP A 26 1.80 -11.67 4.02
CA ASP A 26 0.59 -11.43 3.24
C ASP A 26 0.91 -11.24 1.76
N PHE A 27 1.71 -10.23 1.40
CA PHE A 27 1.90 -9.86 0.00
C PHE A 27 2.51 -11.00 -0.83
N ILE A 28 3.70 -11.48 -0.46
CA ILE A 28 4.38 -12.56 -1.19
C ILE A 28 3.49 -13.81 -1.26
N LEU A 29 2.91 -14.21 -0.12
CA LEU A 29 2.08 -15.41 -0.03
C LEU A 29 0.85 -15.33 -0.95
N ASN A 30 0.15 -14.21 -0.95
CA ASN A 30 -1.05 -14.05 -1.77
C ASN A 30 -0.72 -13.94 -3.26
N ILE A 31 0.38 -13.29 -3.63
CA ILE A 31 0.82 -13.22 -5.03
C ILE A 31 1.24 -14.59 -5.54
N LYS A 32 1.94 -15.40 -4.73
CA LYS A 32 2.28 -16.79 -5.10
C LYS A 32 1.02 -17.62 -5.35
N LYS A 33 0.03 -17.56 -4.45
CA LYS A 33 -1.27 -18.25 -4.62
C LYS A 33 -2.02 -17.78 -5.85
N LEU A 34 -2.03 -16.48 -6.13
CA LEU A 34 -2.66 -15.92 -7.33
C LEU A 34 -1.98 -16.44 -8.60
N ARG A 35 -0.65 -16.42 -8.63
CA ARG A 35 0.13 -16.92 -9.76
C ARG A 35 -0.13 -18.40 -10.03
N GLU A 36 -0.20 -19.22 -8.99
CA GLU A 36 -0.55 -20.63 -9.12
C GLU A 36 -1.96 -20.82 -9.70
N ARG A 37 -2.94 -20.07 -9.19
CA ARG A 37 -4.32 -20.10 -9.69
C ARG A 37 -4.42 -19.68 -11.16
N GLU A 38 -3.67 -18.66 -11.56
CA GLU A 38 -3.68 -18.11 -12.92
C GLU A 38 -2.70 -18.80 -13.88
N GLY A 39 -1.90 -19.76 -13.39
CA GLY A 39 -0.86 -20.42 -14.18
C GLY A 39 0.28 -19.48 -14.64
N LYS A 40 0.54 -18.40 -13.91
CA LYS A 40 1.54 -17.37 -14.27
C LYS A 40 2.93 -17.68 -13.70
N THR A 41 3.93 -17.66 -14.56
CA THR A 41 5.35 -17.80 -14.19
C THR A 41 6.12 -16.50 -14.41
N GLY A 42 7.31 -16.38 -13.80
CA GLY A 42 8.19 -15.21 -13.95
C GLY A 42 8.35 -14.37 -12.68
N LYS A 43 9.29 -13.42 -12.73
CA LYS A 43 9.60 -12.54 -11.60
C LYS A 43 8.53 -11.48 -11.39
N VAL A 44 8.29 -11.14 -10.13
CA VAL A 44 7.38 -10.08 -9.70
C VAL A 44 8.19 -8.85 -9.34
N LEU A 45 7.80 -7.70 -9.90
CA LEU A 45 8.34 -6.40 -9.51
C LEU A 45 7.30 -5.65 -8.69
N PHE A 46 7.67 -5.30 -7.46
CA PHE A 46 6.89 -4.47 -6.57
C PHE A 46 7.47 -3.05 -6.55
N ILE A 47 6.67 -2.09 -7.00
CA ILE A 47 7.09 -0.69 -7.13
C ILE A 47 6.53 0.09 -5.95
N LEU A 48 7.39 0.75 -5.19
CA LEU A 48 7.04 1.54 -4.01
C LEU A 48 7.33 3.03 -4.22
N ASP A 49 6.61 3.91 -3.52
CA ASP A 49 6.98 5.31 -3.39
C ASP A 49 8.17 5.47 -2.45
N ASN A 50 8.90 6.57 -2.60
CA ASN A 50 10.08 6.87 -1.79
C ASN A 50 9.71 7.43 -0.40
N ALA A 51 8.83 6.75 0.33
CA ALA A 51 8.48 7.14 1.69
C ALA A 51 9.55 6.68 2.68
N PRO A 52 9.92 7.50 3.69
CA PRO A 52 11.00 7.18 4.62
C PRO A 52 10.67 6.03 5.59
N CYS A 53 9.40 5.61 5.66
CA CYS A 53 8.94 4.54 6.54
C CYS A 53 9.13 3.14 5.97
N TYR A 54 9.67 2.99 4.75
CA TYR A 54 9.90 1.68 4.15
C TYR A 54 11.31 1.15 4.41
N PRO A 55 11.47 -0.19 4.55
CA PRO A 55 12.78 -0.80 4.65
C PRO A 55 13.59 -0.61 3.36
N PRO A 56 14.93 -0.55 3.43
CA PRO A 56 15.78 -0.53 2.23
C PRO A 56 15.43 -1.68 1.26
N ALA A 57 15.42 -1.39 -0.04
CA ALA A 57 15.03 -2.37 -1.07
C ALA A 57 15.97 -3.58 -1.07
N GLU A 58 17.24 -3.37 -0.73
CA GLU A 58 18.25 -4.42 -0.60
C GLU A 58 17.82 -5.48 0.41
N ILE A 59 17.22 -5.06 1.52
CA ILE A 59 16.71 -5.99 2.54
C ILE A 59 15.52 -6.75 1.99
N LEU A 60 14.54 -6.06 1.40
CA LEU A 60 13.33 -6.69 0.87
C LEU A 60 13.61 -7.67 -0.29
N ASN A 61 14.63 -7.38 -1.10
CA ASN A 61 15.07 -8.22 -2.20
C ASN A 61 15.82 -9.49 -1.76
N THR A 62 16.23 -9.59 -0.49
CA THR A 62 16.84 -10.82 0.04
C THR A 62 15.82 -11.85 0.50
N ILE A 63 14.54 -11.47 0.57
CA ILE A 63 13.47 -12.30 1.15
C ILE A 63 13.05 -13.44 0.20
N ASP A 64 12.97 -13.16 -1.11
CA ASP A 64 12.51 -14.12 -2.11
C ASP A 64 13.05 -13.78 -3.51
N ASP A 65 13.73 -14.73 -4.16
CA ASP A 65 14.42 -14.52 -5.44
C ASP A 65 13.49 -14.23 -6.64
N ASP A 66 12.22 -14.63 -6.53
CA ASP A 66 11.19 -14.37 -7.54
C ASP A 66 10.58 -12.98 -7.39
N PHE A 67 10.86 -12.27 -6.29
CA PHE A 67 10.31 -10.96 -6.00
C PHE A 67 11.43 -9.91 -6.00
N SER A 68 11.13 -8.77 -6.59
CA SER A 68 12.03 -7.62 -6.62
C SER A 68 11.26 -6.36 -6.23
N VAL A 69 11.90 -5.48 -5.47
CA VAL A 69 11.38 -4.21 -4.99
C VAL A 69 12.19 -3.09 -5.61
N MET A 70 11.49 -2.09 -6.14
CA MET A 70 12.08 -0.89 -6.71
C MET A 70 11.35 0.34 -6.18
N TYR A 71 12.11 1.31 -5.68
CA TYR A 71 11.58 2.62 -5.30
C TYR A 71 11.52 3.54 -6.51
N LEU A 72 10.42 4.30 -6.62
CA LEU A 72 10.34 5.38 -7.58
C LEU A 72 11.29 6.52 -7.20
N PRO A 73 11.77 7.29 -8.18
CA PRO A 73 12.57 8.48 -7.89
C PRO A 73 11.79 9.49 -7.02
N PRO A 74 12.47 10.26 -6.17
CA PRO A 74 11.83 11.32 -5.41
C PRO A 74 11.17 12.35 -6.35
N ASN A 75 10.03 12.89 -5.93
CA ASN A 75 9.27 13.97 -6.63
C ASN A 75 8.58 13.60 -7.95
N VAL A 76 8.54 12.33 -8.36
CA VAL A 76 7.76 11.86 -9.54
C VAL A 76 6.56 10.99 -9.17
N THR A 77 6.35 10.74 -7.88
CA THR A 77 5.31 9.83 -7.37
C THR A 77 3.92 10.20 -7.88
N ALA A 78 3.51 11.46 -7.76
CA ALA A 78 2.19 11.90 -8.22
C ALA A 78 1.98 11.75 -9.74
N LEU A 79 3.07 11.81 -10.53
CA LEU A 79 2.99 11.69 -11.98
C LEU A 79 3.06 10.25 -12.47
N VAL A 80 3.68 9.34 -11.71
CA VAL A 80 3.93 7.96 -12.16
C VAL A 80 3.07 6.95 -11.43
N GLN A 81 2.66 7.21 -10.18
CA GLN A 81 1.92 6.26 -9.39
C GLN A 81 0.43 6.25 -9.74
N PRO A 82 -0.11 5.10 -10.18
CA PRO A 82 -1.53 4.97 -10.46
C PRO A 82 -2.42 5.29 -9.26
N MET A 83 -1.92 5.06 -8.04
CA MET A 83 -2.65 5.40 -6.82
C MET A 83 -2.92 6.90 -6.72
N ASP A 84 -1.90 7.72 -6.97
CA ASP A 84 -1.99 9.17 -6.96
C ASP A 84 -2.70 9.73 -8.20
N GLN A 85 -2.59 9.05 -9.34
CA GLN A 85 -3.20 9.47 -10.62
C GLN A 85 -4.72 9.30 -10.72
N GLY A 86 -5.40 8.81 -9.69
CA GLY A 86 -6.86 8.84 -9.69
C GLY A 86 -7.56 7.78 -8.87
N VAL A 87 -6.87 6.71 -8.45
CA VAL A 87 -7.48 5.71 -7.54
C VAL A 87 -7.88 6.39 -6.23
N ILE A 88 -6.96 7.15 -5.62
CA ILE A 88 -7.23 7.89 -4.38
C ILE A 88 -8.32 8.94 -4.59
N GLU A 89 -8.27 9.68 -5.69
CA GLU A 89 -9.28 10.70 -6.00
C GLU A 89 -10.68 10.09 -6.14
N LYS A 90 -10.80 9.01 -6.92
CA LYS A 90 -12.06 8.29 -7.15
C LYS A 90 -12.59 7.72 -5.85
N LEU A 91 -11.73 7.12 -5.03
CA LEU A 91 -12.10 6.60 -3.71
C LEU A 91 -12.63 7.73 -2.81
N LYS A 92 -11.91 8.85 -2.70
CA LYS A 92 -12.35 10.03 -1.93
C LYS A 92 -13.70 10.55 -2.41
N ARG A 93 -13.92 10.61 -3.73
CA ARG A 93 -15.18 11.03 -4.32
C ARG A 93 -16.34 10.10 -3.96
N ILE A 94 -16.14 8.78 -4.09
CA ILE A 94 -17.15 7.77 -3.73
C ILE A 94 -17.45 7.86 -2.23
N TYR A 95 -16.43 7.90 -1.38
CA TYR A 95 -16.59 7.99 0.06
C TYR A 95 -17.38 9.24 0.48
N ARG A 96 -17.02 10.42 -0.04
CA ARG A 96 -17.75 11.67 0.22
C ARG A 96 -19.22 11.57 -0.20
N LYS A 97 -19.50 11.00 -1.38
CA LYS A 97 -20.89 10.79 -1.84
C LYS A 97 -21.67 9.89 -0.87
N GLN A 98 -21.06 8.81 -0.38
CA GLN A 98 -21.71 7.91 0.57
C GLN A 98 -21.93 8.55 1.94
N VAL A 99 -20.96 9.32 2.44
CA VAL A 99 -21.10 10.06 3.70
C VAL A 99 -22.22 11.09 3.59
N LEU A 100 -22.22 11.91 2.54
CA LEU A 100 -23.30 12.88 2.30
C LEU A 100 -24.66 12.19 2.19
N ARG A 101 -24.75 11.09 1.44
CA ARG A 101 -25.99 10.30 1.35
C ARG A 101 -26.46 9.84 2.73
N ARG A 102 -25.57 9.35 3.59
CA ARG A 102 -25.94 8.91 4.95
C ARG A 102 -26.40 10.07 5.82
N LEU A 103 -25.76 11.23 5.73
CA LEU A 103 -26.16 12.43 6.47
C LEU A 103 -27.55 12.92 6.03
N PHE A 104 -27.78 13.02 4.71
CA PHE A 104 -29.09 13.41 4.17
C PHE A 104 -30.18 12.37 4.45
N LEU A 105 -29.87 11.07 4.44
CA LEU A 105 -30.84 10.04 4.82
C LEU A 105 -31.12 10.01 6.32
N ALA A 106 -30.15 10.39 7.17
CA ALA A 106 -30.36 10.53 8.61
C ALA A 106 -31.24 11.76 8.97
N GLU A 107 -31.30 12.77 8.09
CA GLU A 107 -32.25 13.89 8.20
C GLU A 107 -33.61 13.60 7.56
N ASN A 108 -33.71 12.60 6.69
CA ASN A 108 -34.93 12.26 5.96
C ASN A 108 -35.33 10.79 6.21
N ASP A 109 -35.71 10.47 7.44
CA ASP A 109 -36.63 9.36 7.69
C ASP A 109 -38.01 9.80 7.16
N GLU A 110 -38.19 9.75 5.84
CA GLU A 110 -39.46 9.52 5.16
C GLU A 110 -39.21 9.37 3.63
N GLU A 111 -39.28 8.12 3.18
CA GLU A 111 -39.54 7.69 1.79
C GLU A 111 -38.65 8.19 0.62
N LYS A 112 -37.79 7.30 0.07
CA LYS A 112 -38.08 6.56 -1.19
C LYS A 112 -36.88 5.83 -1.80
N CYS A 113 -37.23 4.71 -2.44
CA CYS A 113 -36.43 3.85 -3.30
C CYS A 113 -35.50 4.61 -4.25
N PHE A 114 -34.24 4.16 -4.32
CA PHE A 114 -33.38 4.44 -5.47
C PHE A 114 -32.80 3.15 -6.01
N CYS A 115 -33.32 2.74 -7.16
CA CYS A 115 -32.76 1.71 -8.00
C CYS A 115 -31.46 2.25 -8.63
N PHE A 116 -30.39 1.47 -8.60
CA PHE A 116 -29.12 1.78 -9.25
C PHE A 116 -29.02 1.00 -10.57
N CYS A 117 -28.85 1.72 -11.68
CA CYS A 117 -28.10 1.27 -12.85
C CYS A 117 -26.91 2.23 -13.01
#